data_AF-A0A3A4S0R6-F1
#
_entry.id   AF-A0A3A4S0R6-F1
#
_cell.length_a   1.000
_cell.length_b   1.000
_cell.length_c   1.000
_cell.angle_alpha   90.00
_cell.angle_beta   90.00
_cell.angle_gamma   90.00
#
_symmetry.space_group_name_H-M   'P 1'
#
loop_
_entity.id
_entity.type
_entity.pdbx_description
1 polymer ?
#
loop_
_entity_poly.entity_id
_entity_poly.type
_entity_poly.pdbx_seq_one_letter_code
_entity_poly.pdbx_strand_id
1 'polypeptide(L)'
;MSRAGNAPDASAVAEATLNIYHQISALLAPIIGVRGLDAIFSRSLHLTSKAFPWLAIAGDNGDHAALLAIFKARLADSETNDAIEASYALLETFTELMSALIGESLTRLLLRPVWALPSQKPSQKIDQETNS
;
A
#
# COMPACT_ATOMS: atom_id res chain seq x y z
N MET A 1 -2.48 -24.24 40.15
CA MET A 1 -3.06 -23.44 39.05
C MET A 1 -1.94 -22.64 38.41
N SER A 2 -1.38 -23.14 37.30
CA SER A 2 -0.20 -22.55 36.65
C SER A 2 -0.63 -21.50 35.64
N ARG A 3 -0.07 -20.29 35.76
CA ARG A 3 -0.28 -19.15 34.85
C ARG A 3 0.62 -19.33 33.62
N ALA A 4 0.26 -20.28 32.76
CA ALA A 4 0.81 -20.43 31.41
C ALA A 4 -0.36 -20.21 30.44
N GLY A 5 -0.55 -18.98 29.98
CA GLY A 5 -1.70 -18.68 29.12
C GLY A 5 -1.83 -17.21 28.81
N ASN A 6 -0.96 -16.70 27.94
CA ASN A 6 -1.33 -15.62 27.01
C ASN A 6 -0.28 -15.46 25.89
N ALA A 7 0.27 -16.57 25.38
CA ALA A 7 0.91 -16.46 24.08
C ALA A 7 -0.20 -16.18 23.06
N PRO A 8 -0.12 -15.11 22.25
CA PRO A 8 -1.14 -14.85 21.24
C PRO A 8 -1.20 -16.06 20.32
N ASP A 9 -2.42 -16.54 20.04
CA ASP A 9 -2.64 -17.57 19.04
C ASP A 9 -2.63 -16.96 17.63
N ALA A 10 -2.62 -17.81 16.60
CA ALA A 10 -2.59 -17.39 15.20
C ALA A 10 -3.75 -16.42 14.85
N SER A 11 -4.91 -16.55 15.49
CA SER A 11 -6.04 -15.64 15.32
C SER A 11 -5.75 -14.25 15.88
N ALA A 12 -5.18 -14.15 17.09
CA ALA A 12 -4.76 -12.89 17.67
C ALA A 12 -3.68 -12.20 16.83
N VAL A 13 -2.75 -12.98 16.24
CA VAL A 13 -1.73 -12.48 15.31
C VAL A 13 -2.39 -11.93 14.04
N ALA A 14 -3.36 -12.64 13.47
CA ALA A 14 -4.09 -12.20 12.30
C ALA A 14 -4.81 -10.86 12.56
N GLU A 15 -5.54 -10.74 13.66
CA GLU A 15 -6.21 -9.50 14.05
C GLU A 15 -5.23 -8.33 14.22
N ALA A 16 -4.12 -8.56 14.94
CA ALA A 16 -3.10 -7.55 15.15
C ALA A 16 -2.50 -7.07 13.82
N THR A 17 -2.25 -8.00 12.89
CA THR A 17 -1.70 -7.71 11.57
C THR A 17 -2.64 -6.84 10.75
N LEU A 18 -3.94 -7.17 10.71
CA LEU A 18 -4.93 -6.36 9.99
C LEU A 18 -5.13 -5.00 10.64
N ASN A 19 -5.10 -4.92 11.97
CA ASN A 19 -5.19 -3.64 12.67
C ASN A 19 -4.00 -2.71 12.34
N ILE A 20 -2.78 -3.25 12.26
CA ILE A 20 -1.60 -2.49 11.83
C ILE A 20 -1.76 -2.03 10.37
N TYR A 21 -2.15 -2.93 9.47
CA TYR A 21 -2.43 -2.59 8.08
C TYR A 21 -3.46 -1.46 7.97
N HIS A 22 -4.57 -1.53 8.70
CA HIS A 22 -5.62 -0.51 8.67
C HIS A 22 -5.13 0.85 9.17
N GLN A 23 -4.34 0.89 10.24
CA GLN A 23 -3.74 2.14 10.72
C GLN A 23 -2.83 2.78 9.67
N ILE A 24 -1.97 1.99 9.02
CA ILE A 24 -1.11 2.48 7.94
C ILE A 24 -1.95 2.95 6.74
N SER A 25 -2.98 2.17 6.37
CA SER A 25 -3.84 2.46 5.22
C SER A 25 -4.54 3.83 5.35
N ALA A 26 -5.04 4.15 6.55
CA ALA A 26 -5.74 5.39 6.82
C ALA A 26 -4.81 6.61 6.66
N LEU A 27 -3.53 6.47 7.01
CA LEU A 27 -2.52 7.53 6.89
C LEU A 27 -2.08 7.75 5.44
N LEU A 28 -2.00 6.68 4.64
CA LEU A 28 -1.40 6.74 3.31
C LEU A 28 -2.41 6.86 2.16
N ALA A 29 -3.66 6.46 2.35
CA ALA A 29 -4.70 6.61 1.34
C ALA A 29 -4.83 8.04 0.79
N PRO A 30 -4.68 9.13 1.59
CA PRO A 30 -4.70 10.51 1.06
C PRO A 30 -3.48 10.87 0.19
N ILE A 31 -2.34 10.18 0.35
CA ILE A 31 -1.08 10.50 -0.33
C ILE A 31 -0.98 9.75 -1.66
N ILE A 32 -1.22 8.43 -1.63
CA ILE A 32 -1.02 7.54 -2.79
C ILE A 32 -2.33 7.07 -3.43
N GLY A 33 -3.47 7.34 -2.80
CA GLY A 33 -4.78 6.87 -3.22
C GLY A 33 -5.06 5.42 -2.80
N VAL A 34 -6.34 5.10 -2.60
CA VAL A 34 -6.81 3.76 -2.18
C VAL A 34 -6.37 2.68 -3.17
N ARG A 35 -6.54 2.92 -4.48
CA ARG A 35 -6.11 1.97 -5.53
C ARG A 35 -4.60 1.69 -5.53
N GLY A 36 -3.79 2.72 -5.22
CA GLY A 36 -2.35 2.56 -5.10
C GLY A 36 -1.99 1.69 -3.90
N LEU A 37 -2.68 1.90 -2.78
CA LEU A 37 -2.51 1.10 -1.58
C LEU A 37 -2.91 -0.37 -1.78
N ASP A 38 -4.06 -0.63 -2.39
CA ASP A 38 -4.55 -1.99 -2.68
C ASP A 38 -3.56 -2.76 -3.57
N ALA A 39 -3.00 -2.09 -4.57
CA ALA A 39 -1.98 -2.65 -5.46
C ALA A 39 -0.67 -2.97 -4.70
N ILE A 40 -0.25 -2.10 -3.77
CA ILE A 40 0.93 -2.36 -2.94
C ILE A 40 0.69 -3.57 -2.04
N PHE A 41 -0.45 -3.63 -1.35
CA PHE A 41 -0.76 -4.76 -0.47
C PHE A 41 -0.81 -6.08 -1.26
N SER A 42 -1.49 -6.10 -2.40
CA SER A 42 -1.56 -7.27 -3.28
C SER A 42 -0.17 -7.72 -3.73
N ARG A 43 0.71 -6.77 -4.06
CA ARG A 43 2.10 -7.06 -4.43
C ARG A 43 2.92 -7.57 -3.26
N SER A 44 2.79 -6.97 -2.07
CA SER A 44 3.43 -7.45 -0.86
C SER A 44 3.03 -8.88 -0.57
N LEU A 45 1.72 -9.18 -0.62
CA LEU A 45 1.21 -10.52 -0.39
C LEU A 45 1.75 -11.51 -1.42
N HIS A 46 1.78 -11.14 -2.71
CA HIS A 46 2.38 -11.98 -3.74
C HIS A 46 3.86 -12.29 -3.45
N LEU A 47 4.65 -11.31 -3.03
CA LEU A 47 6.07 -11.50 -2.71
C LEU A 47 6.26 -12.36 -1.46
N THR A 48 5.51 -12.08 -0.39
CA THR A 48 5.54 -12.87 0.85
C THR A 48 5.11 -14.31 0.60
N SER A 49 4.12 -14.54 -0.28
CA SER A 49 3.66 -15.89 -0.62
C SER A 49 4.74 -16.77 -1.26
N LYS A 50 5.83 -16.19 -1.78
CA LYS A 50 6.97 -16.97 -2.29
C LYS A 50 7.74 -17.67 -1.17
N ALA A 51 7.81 -17.05 0.01
CA ALA A 51 8.39 -17.64 1.21
C ALA A 51 7.37 -18.46 2.00
N PHE A 52 6.09 -18.06 1.95
CA PHE A 52 4.98 -18.70 2.65
C PHE A 52 3.89 -19.15 1.66
N PRO A 53 4.05 -20.29 0.95
CA PRO A 53 3.14 -20.69 -0.13
C PRO A 53 1.67 -20.85 0.29
N TRP A 54 1.39 -21.11 1.57
CA TRP A 54 0.05 -21.20 2.12
C TRP A 54 -0.70 -19.86 2.15
N LEU A 55 0.02 -18.73 2.00
CA LEU A 55 -0.56 -17.39 1.81
C LEU A 55 -0.91 -17.06 0.36
N ALA A 56 -0.60 -17.94 -0.61
CA ALA A 56 -0.93 -17.67 -1.99
C ALA A 56 -2.46 -17.56 -2.18
N ILE A 57 -2.92 -16.36 -2.57
CA ILE A 57 -4.31 -16.10 -2.93
C ILE A 57 -4.40 -16.10 -4.45
N ALA A 58 -5.22 -17.00 -5.01
CA ALA A 58 -5.41 -17.09 -6.44
C ALA A 58 -6.41 -16.03 -6.93
N GLY A 59 -5.98 -15.23 -7.91
CA GLY A 59 -6.83 -14.27 -8.62
C GLY A 59 -6.92 -12.91 -7.93
N ASP A 60 -6.51 -11.87 -8.64
CA ASP A 60 -6.91 -10.49 -8.34
C ASP A 60 -8.28 -10.26 -8.98
N ASN A 61 -9.33 -10.40 -8.20
CA ASN A 61 -10.70 -10.10 -8.59
C ASN A 61 -11.06 -8.62 -8.39
N GLY A 62 -10.10 -7.76 -8.03
CA GLY A 62 -10.30 -6.33 -7.79
C GLY A 62 -11.06 -6.00 -6.51
N ASP A 63 -11.38 -7.00 -5.68
CA ASP A 63 -12.02 -6.83 -4.39
C ASP A 63 -11.00 -6.94 -3.25
N HIS A 64 -10.48 -5.78 -2.84
CA HIS A 64 -9.49 -5.70 -1.78
C HIS A 64 -10.02 -6.14 -0.42
N ALA A 65 -11.31 -5.95 -0.14
CA ALA A 65 -11.90 -6.36 1.13
C ALA A 65 -11.97 -7.90 1.22
N ALA A 66 -12.35 -8.57 0.13
CA ALA A 66 -12.31 -10.03 0.05
C ALA A 66 -10.87 -10.57 0.20
N LEU A 67 -9.89 -9.92 -0.43
CA LEU A 67 -8.48 -10.28 -0.30
C LEU A 67 -8.01 -10.23 1.17
N LEU A 68 -8.31 -9.14 1.89
CA LEU A 68 -7.97 -8.99 3.31
C LEU A 68 -8.66 -10.05 4.17
N ALA A 69 -9.91 -10.39 3.87
CA ALA A 69 -10.65 -11.41 4.60
C ALA A 69 -10.02 -12.81 4.41
N ILE A 70 -9.65 -13.17 3.19
CA ILE A 70 -8.96 -14.43 2.90
C ILE A 70 -7.58 -14.46 3.57
N PHE A 71 -6.82 -13.36 3.47
CA PHE A 71 -5.51 -13.23 4.11
C PHE A 71 -5.61 -13.46 5.63
N LYS A 72 -6.56 -12.78 6.29
CA LYS A 72 -6.84 -12.95 7.73
C LYS A 72 -7.18 -14.40 8.08
N ALA A 73 -8.05 -15.03 7.28
CA ALA A 73 -8.44 -16.42 7.51
C ALA A 73 -7.25 -17.38 7.37
N ARG A 74 -6.36 -17.16 6.38
CA ARG A 74 -5.15 -17.97 6.21
C ARG A 74 -4.19 -17.85 7.39
N LEU A 75 -3.99 -16.64 7.90
CA LEU A 75 -3.20 -16.44 9.12
C LEU A 75 -3.81 -17.18 10.31
N ALA A 76 -5.13 -17.04 10.52
CA ALA A 76 -5.83 -17.65 11.65
C ALA A 76 -5.85 -19.20 11.61
N ASP A 77 -5.79 -19.80 10.41
CA ASP A 77 -5.76 -21.25 10.19
C ASP A 77 -4.34 -21.85 10.23
N SER A 78 -3.31 -21.00 10.30
CA SER A 78 -1.90 -21.43 10.33
C SER A 78 -1.39 -21.69 11.74
N GLU A 79 -0.23 -22.33 11.84
CA GLU A 79 0.50 -22.43 13.11
C GLU A 79 0.91 -21.03 13.60
N THR A 80 0.81 -20.79 14.91
CA THR A 80 1.04 -19.46 15.49
C THR A 80 2.41 -18.87 15.11
N ASN A 81 3.48 -19.68 15.09
CA ASN A 81 4.81 -19.19 14.70
C ASN A 81 4.87 -18.80 13.22
N ASP A 82 4.26 -19.61 12.34
CA ASP A 82 4.19 -19.32 10.91
C ASP A 82 3.35 -18.06 10.65
N ALA A 83 2.24 -17.88 11.37
CA ALA A 83 1.43 -16.67 11.33
C ALA A 83 2.26 -15.43 11.69
N ILE A 84 3.06 -15.51 12.75
CA ILE A 84 3.92 -14.42 13.21
C ILE A 84 4.97 -14.08 12.14
N GLU A 85 5.73 -15.07 11.68
CA GLU A 85 6.79 -14.87 10.69
C GLU A 85 6.23 -14.32 9.37
N ALA A 86 5.12 -14.87 8.89
CA ALA A 86 4.49 -14.43 7.66
C ALA A 86 3.91 -13.01 7.77
N SER A 87 3.29 -12.67 8.91
CA SER A 87 2.82 -11.31 9.18
C SER A 87 3.94 -10.28 9.21
N TYR A 88 5.07 -10.60 9.87
CA TYR A 88 6.24 -9.73 9.87
C TYR A 88 6.80 -9.54 8.46
N ALA A 89 7.02 -10.63 7.72
CA ALA A 89 7.54 -10.56 6.36
C ALA A 89 6.62 -9.76 5.43
N LEU A 90 5.30 -9.87 5.59
CA LEU A 90 4.33 -9.08 4.83
C LEU A 90 4.44 -7.59 5.14
N LEU A 91 4.41 -7.22 6.42
CA LEU A 91 4.45 -5.83 6.85
C LEU A 91 5.78 -5.15 6.50
N GLU A 92 6.89 -5.88 6.57
CA GLU A 92 8.20 -5.43 6.11
C GLU A 92 8.18 -5.16 4.60
N THR A 93 7.78 -6.15 3.79
CA THR A 93 7.67 -6.00 2.33
C THR A 93 6.75 -4.84 1.94
N PHE A 94 5.62 -4.71 2.62
CA PHE A 94 4.69 -3.59 2.47
C PHE A 94 5.36 -2.25 2.75
N THR A 95 6.10 -2.15 3.85
CA THR A 95 6.83 -0.92 4.22
C THR A 95 7.90 -0.56 3.20
N GLU A 96 8.68 -1.53 2.72
CA GLU A 96 9.69 -1.30 1.68
C GLU A 96 9.08 -0.79 0.38
N LEU A 97 7.98 -1.41 -0.08
CA LEU A 97 7.29 -0.97 -1.30
C LEU A 97 6.66 0.42 -1.13
N MET A 98 6.11 0.73 0.04
CA MET A 98 5.61 2.07 0.35
C MET A 98 6.74 3.10 0.34
N SER A 99 7.89 2.81 0.95
CA SER A 99 9.06 3.70 0.93
C SER A 99 9.53 3.99 -0.49
N ALA A 100 9.57 2.96 -1.36
CA ALA A 100 9.92 3.14 -2.77
C ALA A 100 8.89 4.02 -3.52
N LEU A 101 7.59 3.78 -3.33
CA LEU A 101 6.53 4.51 -4.03
C LEU A 101 6.39 5.95 -3.53
N ILE A 102 6.50 6.18 -2.23
CA ILE A 102 6.44 7.53 -1.65
C ILE A 102 7.66 8.34 -2.14
N GLY A 103 8.85 7.73 -2.18
CA GLY A 103 10.04 8.36 -2.76
C GLY A 103 9.82 8.79 -4.22
N GLU A 104 9.21 7.92 -5.03
CA GLU A 104 8.89 8.26 -6.42
C GLU A 104 7.78 9.32 -6.53
N SER A 105 6.71 9.18 -5.73
CA SER A 105 5.58 10.11 -5.72
C SER A 105 5.99 11.50 -5.28
N LEU A 106 6.81 11.60 -4.23
CA LEU A 106 7.42 12.84 -3.77
C LEU A 106 8.34 13.42 -4.84
N THR A 107 9.16 12.59 -5.49
CA THR A 107 10.01 13.02 -6.61
C THR A 107 9.19 13.62 -7.74
N ARG A 108 8.09 12.96 -8.15
CA ARG A 108 7.16 13.49 -9.17
C ARG A 108 6.48 14.77 -8.72
N LEU A 109 6.12 14.88 -7.44
CA LEU A 109 5.55 16.09 -6.83
C LEU A 109 6.54 17.26 -6.86
N LEU A 110 7.79 17.02 -6.51
CA LEU A 110 8.86 18.03 -6.51
C LEU A 110 9.21 18.50 -7.91
N LEU A 111 9.10 17.62 -8.91
CA LEU A 111 9.41 17.95 -10.30
C LEU A 111 8.19 18.51 -11.07
N ARG A 112 6.95 18.44 -10.53
CA ARG A 112 5.75 19.06 -11.15
C ARG A 112 5.96 20.52 -11.55
N PRO A 113 6.52 21.41 -10.71
CA PRO A 113 6.76 22.81 -11.07
C PRO A 113 7.75 22.98 -12.24
N VAL A 114 8.72 22.06 -12.38
CA VAL A 114 9.68 22.06 -13.50
C VAL A 114 8.99 21.67 -14.81
N TRP A 115 8.06 20.72 -14.76
CA TRP A 115 7.29 20.31 -15.94
C TRP A 115 6.09 21.22 -16.26
N ALA A 116 5.68 22.08 -15.34
CA ALA A 116 4.77 23.18 -15.60
C ALA A 116 5.51 24.30 -16.36
N LEU A 117 5.93 24.00 -17.59
CA LEU A 117 6.50 25.00 -18.49
C LEU A 117 5.55 26.22 -18.56
N PRO A 118 6.05 27.45 -18.48
CA PRO A 118 5.22 28.61 -18.74
C PRO A 118 4.75 28.52 -20.19
N SER A 119 3.45 28.24 -20.39
CA SER A 119 2.82 28.41 -21.70
C SER A 119 3.06 29.84 -22.14
N GLN A 120 4.01 30.03 -23.07
CA GLN A 120 4.20 31.30 -23.74
C GLN A 120 2.89 31.62 -24.47
N LYS A 121 2.09 32.52 -23.90
CA LYS A 121 1.03 33.19 -24.66
C LYS A 121 1.73 33.97 -25.78
N PRO A 122 1.38 33.77 -27.07
CA PRO A 122 1.91 34.63 -28.12
C PRO A 122 1.43 36.05 -27.83
N SER A 123 2.37 36.97 -27.63
CA SER A 123 2.09 38.40 -27.54
C SER A 123 1.45 38.84 -28.86
N GLN A 124 0.13 39.03 -28.86
CA GLN A 124 -0.53 39.81 -29.90
C GLN A 124 -0.08 41.26 -29.72
N LYS A 125 0.91 41.67 -30.53
CA LYS A 125 1.26 43.08 -30.70
C LYS A 125 0.03 43.80 -31.25
N ILE A 126 -0.31 44.87 -30.53
CA ILE A 126 -1.31 45.84 -30.87
C ILE A 126 -0.68 46.72 -31.94
N ASP A 127 -1.10 46.57 -33.19
CA ASP A 127 -0.87 47.59 -34.21
C ASP A 127 -2.12 48.48 -34.24
N GLN A 128 -2.11 49.49 -33.37
CA GLN A 128 -2.85 50.73 -33.62
C GLN A 128 -2.07 51.50 -34.69
N GLU A 129 -2.55 51.48 -35.93
CA GLU A 129 -2.17 52.50 -36.91
C GLU A 129 -3.39 53.36 -37.22
N THR A 130 -3.31 54.57 -36.69
CA THR A 130 -4.11 55.75 -36.95
C THR A 130 -4.22 56.06 -38.43
N ASN A 131 -5.41 56.38 -38.95
CA ASN A 131 -5.52 57.55 -39.85
C ASN A 131 -6.95 58.10 -40.00
N SER A 132 -6.98 59.43 -39.84
CA SER A 132 -7.86 60.50 -40.33
C SER A 132 -9.35 60.25 -40.64
#